data_AF-Q1M7X5-F1
#
_entry.id   AF-Q1M7X5-F1
#
_cell.length_a   1.000
_cell.length_b   1.000
_cell.length_c   1.000
_cell.angle_alpha   90.00
_cell.angle_beta   90.00
_cell.angle_gamma   90.00
#
_symmetry.space_group_name_H-M   'P 1'
#
loop_
_entity.id
_entity.type
_entity.pdbx_description
1 polymer ?
#
loop_
_entity_poly.entity_id
_entity_poly.type
_entity_poly.pdbx_seq_one_letter_code
_entity_poly.pdbx_strand_id
1 'polypeptide(L)'
;MHELSLADVPSRIGQELGKSEWITVDQTTIDLFADATHDHQFIHVHPERAAVESPFGGTIAHGFLTLSLLSAMNFSGMPKIREQTMGLNYGLDRVRFMSPVKTGSRVRGRFVLSECQFRGASMLVTTYEVTVEIENENRPALTANWITIIQFDPNDRPKGI
;
A
#
# COMPACT_ATOMS: atom_id res chain seq x y z
N MET A 1 -12.98 10.93 6.52
CA MET A 1 -12.07 9.99 7.23
C MET A 1 -12.34 10.10 8.71
N HIS A 2 -12.44 8.96 9.40
CA HIS A 2 -12.54 8.93 10.87
C HIS A 2 -11.14 9.08 11.47
N GLU A 3 -11.00 9.82 12.57
CA GLU A 3 -9.73 9.94 13.30
C GLU A 3 -9.59 8.81 14.33
N LEU A 4 -8.35 8.41 14.61
CA LEU A 4 -8.00 7.46 15.66
C LEU A 4 -6.97 8.10 16.60
N SER A 5 -7.20 8.04 17.91
CA SER A 5 -6.22 8.48 18.90
C SER A 5 -5.01 7.55 18.87
N LEU A 6 -3.80 8.11 19.00
CA LEU A 6 -2.56 7.34 19.14
C LEU A 6 -2.65 6.30 20.28
N ALA A 7 -3.31 6.65 21.39
CA ALA A 7 -3.51 5.76 22.53
C ALA A 7 -4.44 4.56 22.23
N ASP A 8 -5.31 4.69 21.23
CA ASP A 8 -6.28 3.65 20.87
C ASP A 8 -5.74 2.66 19.85
N VAL A 9 -4.62 2.98 19.18
CA VAL A 9 -4.03 2.10 18.13
C VAL A 9 -3.78 0.68 18.62
N PRO A 10 -3.21 0.42 19.82
CA PRO A 10 -2.99 -0.94 20.30
C PRO A 10 -4.28 -1.76 20.43
N SER A 11 -5.40 -1.12 20.73
CA SER A 11 -6.70 -1.82 20.84
C SER A 11 -7.25 -2.30 19.49
N ARG A 12 -6.63 -1.88 18.38
CA ARG A 12 -7.01 -2.23 17.00
C ARG A 12 -6.22 -3.39 16.41
N ILE A 13 -5.28 -3.97 17.15
CA ILE A 13 -4.55 -5.14 16.69
C ILE A 13 -5.54 -6.28 16.36
N GLY A 14 -5.36 -6.90 15.20
CA GLY A 14 -6.22 -7.92 14.61
C GLY A 14 -7.45 -7.37 13.87
N GLN A 15 -7.68 -6.06 13.85
CA GLN A 15 -8.84 -5.44 13.19
C GLN A 15 -8.45 -4.86 11.82
N GLU A 16 -9.40 -4.92 10.88
CA GLU A 16 -9.34 -4.14 9.65
C GLU A 16 -9.51 -2.66 10.00
N LEU A 17 -8.48 -1.86 9.71
CA LEU A 17 -8.50 -0.43 9.96
C LEU A 17 -9.10 0.36 8.80
N GLY A 18 -8.97 -0.16 7.58
CA GLY A 18 -9.39 0.60 6.42
C GLY A 18 -9.30 -0.15 5.11
N LYS A 19 -10.05 0.38 4.15
CA LYS A 19 -10.01 0.02 2.74
C LYS A 19 -9.93 1.31 1.94
N SER A 20 -8.99 1.37 1.01
CA SER A 20 -8.77 2.56 0.19
C SER A 20 -9.89 2.80 -0.80
N GLU A 21 -9.93 4.00 -1.37
CA GLU A 21 -10.64 4.20 -2.63
C GLU A 21 -9.98 3.37 -3.74
N TRP A 22 -10.73 3.11 -4.81
CA TRP A 22 -10.19 2.47 -6.01
C TRP A 22 -9.26 3.43 -6.76
N ILE A 23 -8.10 2.93 -7.18
CA ILE A 23 -7.13 3.64 -8.00
C ILE A 23 -7.07 2.95 -9.37
N THR A 24 -7.36 3.69 -10.44
CA THR A 24 -7.16 3.21 -11.82
C THR A 24 -5.66 3.23 -12.15
N VAL A 25 -5.14 2.12 -12.66
CA VAL A 25 -3.75 2.02 -13.13
C VAL A 25 -3.74 2.03 -14.64
N ASP A 26 -3.62 3.22 -15.22
CA ASP A 26 -3.60 3.42 -16.67
C ASP A 26 -2.17 3.37 -17.25
N GLN A 27 -2.06 3.40 -18.58
CA GLN A 27 -0.78 3.32 -19.27
C GLN A 27 0.13 4.51 -18.91
N THR A 28 -0.43 5.71 -18.76
CA THR A 28 0.30 6.91 -18.35
C THR A 28 1.00 6.70 -17.01
N THR A 29 0.30 6.14 -16.02
CA THR A 29 0.88 5.84 -14.71
C THR A 29 2.00 4.81 -14.82
N ILE A 30 1.81 3.78 -15.65
CA ILE A 30 2.81 2.72 -15.89
C ILE A 30 4.06 3.29 -16.56
N ASP A 31 3.90 4.12 -17.58
CA ASP A 31 5.01 4.74 -18.32
C ASP A 31 5.79 5.71 -17.44
N LEU A 32 5.10 6.54 -16.65
CA LEU A 32 5.77 7.44 -15.69
C LEU A 32 6.56 6.67 -14.62
N PHE A 33 6.05 5.52 -14.17
CA PHE A 33 6.78 4.68 -13.24
C PHE A 33 8.00 4.01 -13.90
N ALA A 34 7.86 3.57 -15.16
CA ALA A 34 8.99 3.06 -15.94
C ALA A 34 10.09 4.13 -16.08
N ASP A 35 9.73 5.37 -16.40
CA ASP A 35 10.68 6.48 -16.51
C ASP A 35 11.37 6.79 -15.17
N ALA A 36 10.60 6.80 -14.08
CA ALA A 36 11.12 7.07 -12.74
C ALA A 36 12.06 5.97 -12.21
N THR A 37 11.87 4.72 -12.65
CA THR A 37 12.62 3.55 -12.14
C THR A 37 13.58 2.94 -13.14
N HIS A 38 13.57 3.43 -14.38
CA HIS A 38 14.34 2.91 -15.52
C HIS A 38 14.00 1.46 -15.91
N ASP A 39 12.81 0.97 -15.54
CA ASP A 39 12.31 -0.34 -15.95
C ASP A 39 11.35 -0.20 -17.14
N HIS A 40 11.93 -0.20 -18.34
CA HIS A 40 11.22 -0.15 -19.62
C HIS A 40 10.99 -1.53 -20.24
N GLN A 41 10.84 -2.59 -19.44
CA GLN A 41 10.52 -3.91 -19.97
C GLN A 41 9.22 -3.86 -20.80
N PHE A 42 9.23 -4.48 -21.98
CA PHE A 42 8.17 -4.33 -22.99
C PHE A 42 6.76 -4.68 -22.49
N ILE A 43 6.64 -5.59 -21.51
CA ILE A 43 5.36 -5.99 -20.90
C ILE A 43 4.68 -4.84 -20.13
N HIS A 44 5.42 -3.77 -19.83
CA HIS A 44 4.92 -2.59 -19.13
C HIS A 44 4.64 -1.44 -20.11
N VAL A 45 5.59 -1.15 -21.01
CA VAL A 45 5.61 0.12 -21.76
C VAL A 45 5.32 0.01 -23.26
N HIS A 46 5.11 -1.21 -23.80
CA HIS A 46 4.91 -1.39 -25.24
C HIS A 46 3.59 -2.11 -25.53
N PRO A 47 2.44 -1.40 -25.58
CA PRO A 47 1.10 -1.99 -25.74
C PRO A 47 0.96 -2.95 -26.93
N GLU A 48 1.39 -2.54 -28.12
CA GLU A 48 1.26 -3.35 -29.34
C GLU A 48 2.05 -4.65 -29.25
N ARG A 49 3.30 -4.56 -28.78
CA ARG A 49 4.17 -5.71 -28.61
C ARG A 49 3.65 -6.63 -27.50
N ALA A 50 3.25 -6.08 -26.37
CA ALA A 50 2.72 -6.84 -25.24
C ALA A 50 1.42 -7.57 -25.59
N ALA A 51 0.58 -6.99 -26.45
CA ALA A 51 -0.64 -7.64 -26.93
C ALA A 51 -0.38 -8.92 -27.74
N VAL A 52 0.74 -8.97 -28.48
CA VAL A 52 1.08 -10.09 -29.36
C VAL A 52 2.03 -11.09 -28.69
N GLU A 53 3.05 -10.60 -27.98
CA GLU A 53 4.14 -11.42 -27.45
C GLU A 53 3.97 -11.83 -25.98
N SER A 54 3.15 -11.12 -25.20
CA SER A 54 2.98 -11.44 -23.77
C SER A 54 1.81 -12.41 -23.54
N PRO A 55 1.89 -13.29 -22.54
CA PRO A 55 0.77 -14.16 -22.15
C PRO A 55 -0.38 -13.37 -21.50
N PHE A 56 -0.22 -12.08 -21.25
CA PHE A 56 -1.20 -11.23 -20.58
C PHE A 56 -2.22 -10.61 -21.54
N GLY A 57 -1.92 -10.62 -22.85
CA GLY A 57 -2.77 -10.03 -23.90
C GLY A 57 -2.77 -8.50 -23.92
N GLY A 58 -1.74 -7.87 -23.36
CA GLY A 58 -1.59 -6.42 -23.25
C GLY A 58 -0.55 -6.05 -22.20
N THR A 59 -0.39 -4.75 -21.95
CA THR A 59 0.50 -4.27 -20.89
C THR A 59 -0.07 -4.56 -19.50
N ILE A 60 0.83 -4.75 -18.56
CA ILE A 60 0.53 -4.90 -17.14
C ILE A 60 1.36 -3.90 -16.35
N ALA A 61 0.86 -3.47 -15.20
CA ALA A 61 1.60 -2.60 -14.30
C ALA A 61 2.85 -3.32 -13.74
N HIS A 62 3.88 -2.56 -13.41
CA HIS A 62 5.00 -3.08 -12.62
C HIS A 62 4.49 -3.57 -11.27
N GLY A 63 5.04 -4.69 -10.78
CA GLY A 63 4.76 -5.14 -9.42
C GLY A 63 5.14 -4.05 -8.40
N PHE A 64 6.29 -3.40 -8.59
CA PHE A 64 6.74 -2.31 -7.73
C PHE A 64 5.89 -1.05 -7.82
N LEU A 65 5.24 -0.76 -8.96
CA LEU A 65 4.24 0.30 -9.04
C LEU A 65 3.06 -0.04 -8.12
N THR A 66 2.51 -1.24 -8.26
CA THR A 66 1.37 -1.69 -7.42
C THR A 66 1.73 -1.65 -5.93
N LEU A 67 2.96 -2.04 -5.56
CA LEU A 67 3.47 -1.94 -4.18
C LEU A 67 3.62 -0.49 -3.71
N SER A 68 4.09 0.42 -4.58
CA SER A 68 4.28 1.82 -4.25
C SER A 68 2.95 2.55 -4.01
N LEU A 69 1.86 2.09 -4.65
CA LEU A 69 0.52 2.64 -4.42
C LEU A 69 -0.01 2.41 -3.00
N LEU A 70 0.61 1.55 -2.19
CA LEU A 70 0.20 1.35 -0.79
C LEU A 70 0.17 2.65 0.02
N SER A 71 1.08 3.59 -0.24
CA SER A 71 1.04 4.89 0.43
C SER A 71 -0.20 5.71 0.05
N ALA A 72 -0.53 5.79 -1.24
CA ALA A 72 -1.74 6.48 -1.71
C ALA A 72 -3.03 5.80 -1.20
N MET A 73 -3.04 4.47 -1.18
CA MET A 73 -4.15 3.67 -0.64
C MET A 73 -4.33 3.89 0.86
N ASN A 74 -3.23 3.97 1.62
CA ASN A 74 -3.27 4.26 3.05
C ASN A 74 -3.88 5.64 3.31
N PHE A 75 -3.42 6.67 2.59
CA PHE A 75 -3.95 8.03 2.74
C PHE A 75 -5.45 8.16 2.44
N SER A 76 -5.99 7.36 1.52
CA SER A 76 -7.43 7.43 1.19
C SER A 76 -8.30 6.53 2.08
N GLY A 77 -7.74 5.41 2.58
CA GLY A 77 -8.52 4.36 3.23
C GLY A 77 -8.40 4.24 4.74
N MET A 78 -7.34 4.78 5.33
CA MET A 78 -7.03 4.57 6.75
C MET A 78 -7.52 5.72 7.62
N PRO A 79 -7.83 5.47 8.91
CA PRO A 79 -8.06 6.54 9.85
C PRO A 79 -6.79 7.37 10.03
N LYS A 80 -6.94 8.68 10.08
CA LYS A 80 -5.82 9.57 10.43
C LYS A 80 -5.53 9.39 11.92
N ILE A 81 -4.29 9.06 12.27
CA ILE A 81 -3.87 9.11 13.67
C ILE A 81 -3.77 10.58 14.06
N ARG A 82 -4.55 11.01 15.06
CA ARG A 82 -4.73 12.44 15.38
C ARG A 82 -3.40 13.12 15.72
N GLU A 83 -2.53 12.44 16.47
CA GLU A 83 -1.24 12.93 16.94
C GLU A 83 -0.08 12.67 15.94
N GLN A 84 -0.36 12.04 14.80
CA GLN A 84 0.67 11.78 13.79
C GLN A 84 1.12 13.08 13.11
N THR A 85 2.42 13.31 13.14
CA THR A 85 3.08 14.42 12.45
C THR A 85 3.69 13.99 11.11
N MET A 86 4.23 12.76 11.06
CA MET A 86 4.82 12.18 9.86
C MET A 86 4.67 10.65 9.85
N GLY A 87 4.56 10.08 8.65
CA GLY A 87 4.65 8.64 8.42
C GLY A 87 5.87 8.29 7.57
N LEU A 88 6.56 7.21 7.89
CA LEU A 88 7.66 6.68 7.10
C LEU A 88 7.36 5.25 6.67
N ASN A 89 7.70 4.94 5.43
CA ASN A 89 7.80 3.55 4.98
C ASN A 89 9.10 2.96 5.55
N TYR A 90 8.99 2.04 6.50
CA TYR A 90 10.16 1.46 7.17
C TYR A 90 10.64 0.19 6.48
N GLY A 91 9.72 -0.64 6.00
CA GLY A 91 10.07 -1.87 5.32
C GLY A 91 8.87 -2.71 4.98
N LEU A 92 9.12 -3.82 4.28
CA LEU A 92 8.11 -4.80 3.95
C LEU A 92 8.65 -6.20 4.19
N ASP A 93 7.81 -7.05 4.77
CA ASP A 93 8.03 -8.48 4.89
C ASP A 93 7.05 -9.24 3.99
N ARG A 94 7.46 -10.45 3.57
CA ARG A 94 6.58 -11.43 2.90
C ARG A 94 5.77 -10.88 1.71
N VAL A 95 6.33 -9.96 0.93
CA VAL A 95 5.68 -9.45 -0.29
C VAL A 95 5.51 -10.58 -1.32
N ARG A 96 4.31 -10.73 -1.87
CA ARG A 96 3.99 -11.68 -2.93
C ARG A 96 3.12 -11.01 -3.99
N PHE A 97 3.55 -11.05 -5.24
CA PHE A 97 2.76 -10.63 -6.40
C PHE A 97 1.97 -11.84 -6.92
N MET A 98 0.64 -11.77 -6.80
CA MET A 98 -0.25 -12.92 -6.95
C MET A 98 -0.94 -12.94 -8.32
N SER A 99 -1.38 -11.78 -8.80
CA SER A 99 -2.00 -11.59 -10.11
C SER A 99 -1.40 -10.36 -10.80
N PRO A 100 -1.20 -10.39 -12.13
CA PRO A 100 -0.80 -9.19 -12.86
C PRO A 100 -1.93 -8.17 -12.88
N VAL A 101 -1.62 -6.91 -12.62
CA VAL A 101 -2.59 -5.80 -12.78
C VAL A 101 -2.55 -5.36 -14.23
N LYS A 102 -3.61 -5.65 -15.00
CA LYS A 102 -3.70 -5.22 -16.39
C LYS A 102 -3.88 -3.71 -16.48
N THR A 103 -3.35 -3.11 -17.55
CA THR A 103 -3.56 -1.68 -17.81
C THR A 103 -5.05 -1.36 -17.90
N GLY A 104 -5.47 -0.30 -17.20
CA GLY A 104 -6.86 0.13 -17.07
C GLY A 104 -7.63 -0.53 -15.91
N SER A 105 -7.07 -1.55 -15.27
CA SER A 105 -7.67 -2.14 -14.06
C SER A 105 -7.65 -1.15 -12.89
N ARG A 106 -8.59 -1.33 -11.97
CA ARG A 106 -8.64 -0.61 -10.70
C ARG A 106 -8.14 -1.48 -9.56
N VAL A 107 -7.35 -0.90 -8.66
CA VAL A 107 -6.81 -1.57 -7.48
C VAL A 107 -7.16 -0.84 -6.19
N ARG A 108 -7.26 -1.58 -5.09
CA ARG A 108 -7.55 -1.03 -3.74
C ARG A 108 -6.75 -1.77 -2.67
N GLY A 109 -6.26 -1.04 -1.68
CA GLY A 109 -5.61 -1.61 -0.50
C GLY A 109 -6.62 -1.89 0.61
N ARG A 110 -6.48 -3.06 1.26
CA ARG A 110 -7.14 -3.45 2.50
C ARG A 110 -6.09 -3.66 3.57
N PHE A 111 -6.27 -3.06 4.74
CA PHE A 111 -5.25 -2.98 5.78
C PHE A 111 -5.78 -3.52 7.12
N VAL A 112 -5.12 -4.57 7.63
CA VAL A 112 -5.36 -5.11 8.98
C VAL A 112 -4.15 -4.78 9.83
N LEU A 113 -4.34 -4.15 11.00
CA LEU A 113 -3.23 -3.90 11.92
C LEU A 113 -2.86 -5.21 12.61
N SER A 114 -1.69 -5.77 12.33
CA SER A 114 -1.24 -7.03 12.93
C SER A 114 -0.34 -6.82 14.14
N GLU A 115 0.39 -5.70 14.19
CA GLU A 115 1.29 -5.37 15.30
C GLU A 115 1.44 -3.86 15.44
N CYS A 116 1.63 -3.38 16.67
CA CYS A 116 2.19 -2.06 16.89
C CYS A 116 3.10 -2.04 18.12
N GLN A 117 4.15 -1.23 18.07
CA GLN A 117 5.11 -1.09 19.14
C GLN A 117 5.59 0.36 19.25
N PHE A 118 5.39 0.97 20.42
CA PHE A 118 6.00 2.26 20.72
C PHE A 118 7.53 2.09 20.85
N ARG A 119 8.30 2.97 20.19
CA ARG A 119 9.76 2.98 20.24
C ARG A 119 10.29 4.37 20.53
N GLY A 120 11.23 4.46 21.48
CA GLY A 120 11.74 5.75 21.95
C GLY A 120 10.61 6.65 22.46
N ALA A 121 10.84 7.97 22.43
CA ALA A 121 9.88 8.94 22.96
C ALA A 121 8.74 9.29 21.98
N SER A 122 8.98 9.18 20.67
CA SER A 122 8.17 9.84 19.62
C SER A 122 7.82 8.97 18.42
N MET A 123 7.98 7.65 18.52
CA MET A 123 7.68 6.74 17.41
C MET A 123 6.73 5.62 17.81
N LEU A 124 5.81 5.29 16.90
CA LEU A 124 5.00 4.09 16.91
C LEU A 124 5.30 3.32 15.62
N VAL A 125 5.89 2.14 15.76
CA VAL A 125 6.05 1.20 14.64
C VAL A 125 4.75 0.42 14.50
N THR A 126 4.21 0.33 13.29
CA THR A 126 3.03 -0.49 12.99
C THR A 126 3.36 -1.47 11.88
N THR A 127 2.79 -2.67 11.97
CA THR A 127 2.80 -3.65 10.89
C THR A 127 1.35 -3.84 10.42
N TYR A 128 1.14 -3.66 9.13
CA TYR A 128 -0.14 -3.94 8.47
C TYR A 128 -0.03 -5.21 7.65
N GLU A 129 -0.97 -6.14 7.82
CA GLU A 129 -1.25 -7.15 6.82
C GLU A 129 -2.07 -6.49 5.71
N VAL A 130 -1.48 -6.44 4.52
CA VAL A 130 -2.03 -5.72 3.38
C VAL A 130 -2.41 -6.69 2.28
N THR A 131 -3.61 -6.49 1.74
CA THR A 131 -4.06 -7.12 0.49
C THR A 131 -4.39 -6.02 -0.52
N VAL A 132 -3.81 -6.09 -1.71
CA VAL A 132 -4.20 -5.22 -2.83
C VAL A 132 -5.15 -6.00 -3.73
N GLU A 133 -6.41 -5.60 -3.73
CA GLU A 133 -7.47 -6.18 -4.55
C GLU A 133 -7.41 -5.61 -5.97
N ILE A 134 -7.79 -6.41 -6.97
CA ILE A 134 -8.09 -5.95 -8.34
C ILE A 134 -9.61 -5.99 -8.48
N GLU A 135 -10.19 -4.92 -9.01
CA GLU A 135 -11.63 -4.86 -9.18
C GLU A 135 -12.16 -5.98 -10.09
N ASN A 136 -13.24 -6.65 -9.66
CA ASN A 136 -13.87 -7.77 -10.34
C ASN A 136 -13.01 -9.05 -10.46
N GLU A 137 -11.90 -9.14 -9.71
CA GLU A 137 -11.10 -10.36 -9.62
C GLU A 137 -11.13 -10.98 -8.22
N ASN A 138 -11.14 -12.31 -8.15
CA ASN A 138 -11.12 -13.04 -6.89
C ASN A 138 -9.72 -13.17 -6.28
N ARG A 139 -8.68 -13.08 -7.12
CA ARG A 139 -7.28 -13.21 -6.69
C ARG A 139 -6.67 -11.81 -6.58
N PRO A 140 -6.04 -11.45 -5.45
CA PRO A 140 -5.46 -10.12 -5.27
C PRO A 140 -4.27 -9.89 -6.22
N ALA A 141 -3.92 -8.62 -6.43
CA ALA A 141 -2.69 -8.23 -7.10
C ALA A 141 -1.46 -8.62 -6.27
N LEU A 142 -1.45 -8.25 -4.99
CA LEU A 142 -0.36 -8.58 -4.07
C LEU A 142 -0.82 -8.69 -2.62
N THR A 143 -0.04 -9.40 -1.82
CA THR A 143 -0.11 -9.38 -0.36
C THR A 143 1.25 -9.02 0.24
N ALA A 144 1.26 -8.36 1.40
CA ALA A 144 2.47 -7.96 2.08
C ALA A 144 2.23 -7.73 3.58
N ASN A 145 3.30 -7.83 4.38
CA ASN A 145 3.36 -7.26 5.71
C ASN A 145 4.10 -5.93 5.60
N TRP A 146 3.37 -4.81 5.67
CA TRP A 146 3.94 -3.49 5.49
C TRP A 146 4.23 -2.83 6.84
N ILE A 147 5.50 -2.49 7.09
CA ILE A 147 5.96 -1.88 8.32
C ILE A 147 6.10 -0.38 8.11
N THR A 148 5.41 0.40 8.94
CA THR A 148 5.47 1.87 8.90
C THR A 148 5.89 2.41 10.25
N ILE A 149 6.50 3.59 10.25
CA ILE A 149 6.76 4.36 11.46
C ILE A 149 5.86 5.58 11.44
N ILE A 150 5.07 5.75 12.48
CA ILE A 150 4.35 6.97 12.80
C ILE A 150 5.22 7.77 13.77
N GLN A 151 5.50 9.03 13.42
CA GLN A 151 6.09 10.01 14.34
C GLN A 151 5.01 10.88 14.96
N PHE A 152 5.21 11.26 16.20
CA PHE A 152 4.33 12.13 17.00
C PHE A 152 5.15 12.98 17.97
N ASP A 153 4.56 14.03 18.57
CA ASP A 153 5.25 14.84 19.58
C ASP A 153 5.48 14.01 20.86
N PRO A 154 6.69 13.96 21.45
CA PRO A 154 6.94 13.24 22.70
C PRO A 154 5.93 13.50 23.84
N ASN A 155 5.33 14.69 23.88
CA ASN A 155 4.32 15.07 24.88
C ASN A 155 2.97 14.35 24.68
N ASP A 156 2.69 13.89 23.47
CA ASP A 156 1.48 13.14 23.11
C ASP A 156 1.61 11.64 23.41
N ARG A 157 2.76 11.19 23.93
CA ARG A 157 2.97 9.78 24.25
C ARG A 157 1.94 9.29 25.29
N PRO A 158 1.19 8.20 25.01
CA PRO A 158 0.28 7.62 25.99
C PRO A 158 1.02 7.18 27.26
N LYS A 159 0.47 7.53 28.43
CA LYS A 159 1.04 7.12 29.73
C LYS A 159 0.62 5.70 30.05
N GLY A 160 1.56 4.88 30.50
CA GLY A 160 1.28 3.50 30.93
C GLY A 160 1.18 2.48 29.79
N ILE A 161 1.66 2.83 28.59
CA ILE A 161 1.82 1.94 27.42
C ILE A 161 3.29 1.85 27.02
#